data_AF-A0A3N2MNV7-F1
#
_entry.id   AF-A0A3N2MNV7-F1
#
_cell.length_a   1.000
_cell.length_b   1.000
_cell.length_c   1.000
_cell.angle_alpha   90.00
_cell.angle_beta   90.00
_cell.angle_gamma   90.00
#
_symmetry.space_group_name_H-M   'P 1'
#
loop_
_entity.id
_entity.type
_entity.pdbx_description
1 polymer ?
#
loop_
_entity_poly.entity_id
_entity_poly.type
_entity_poly.pdbx_seq_one_letter_code
_entity_poly.pdbx_strand_id
1 'polypeptide(L)'
;MAAKDYVFVESGLGTIYLTKKTKTPNLMSQDRRVVTDDEIIGLFEHYLKRWCEENNTTHLGITDQNGNEIFRAILTKNNDQ
;
A
#
# COMPACT_ATOMS: atom_id res chain seq x y z
N MET A 1 14.98 -11.96 12.59
CA MET A 1 13.67 -11.43 12.17
C MET A 1 13.38 -11.96 10.78
N ALA A 2 12.35 -12.79 10.60
CA ALA A 2 11.95 -13.24 9.27
C ALA A 2 10.75 -12.40 8.81
N ALA A 3 10.82 -11.81 7.62
CA ALA A 3 9.75 -10.94 7.10
C ALA A 3 8.37 -11.62 7.08
N LYS A 4 8.34 -12.94 6.91
CA LYS A 4 7.10 -13.76 6.94
C LYS A 4 6.32 -13.69 8.25
N ASP A 5 6.96 -13.27 9.34
CA ASP A 5 6.33 -13.21 10.67
C ASP A 5 5.63 -11.86 10.94
N TYR A 6 5.72 -10.90 10.01
CA TYR A 6 5.16 -9.56 10.15
C TYR A 6 3.96 -9.34 9.23
N VAL A 7 3.02 -8.51 9.69
CA VAL A 7 1.80 -8.14 8.98
C VAL A 7 1.51 -6.65 9.15
N PHE A 8 0.85 -6.07 8.16
CA PHE A 8 0.29 -4.72 8.26
C PHE A 8 -1.03 -4.77 9.04
N VAL A 9 -1.18 -3.89 10.03
CA VAL A 9 -2.41 -3.75 10.82
C VAL A 9 -2.74 -2.27 10.97
N GLU A 10 -3.99 -1.92 10.71
CA GLU A 10 -4.54 -0.59 10.92
C GLU A 10 -5.03 -0.46 12.37
N SER A 11 -4.68 0.65 13.03
CA SER A 11 -5.30 1.05 14.30
C SER A 11 -6.54 1.91 14.06
N GLY A 12 -7.44 2.05 15.04
CA GLY A 12 -8.75 2.70 14.87
C GLY A 12 -8.77 4.17 14.41
N LEU A 13 -7.62 4.80 14.13
CA LEU A 13 -7.48 6.14 13.56
C LEU A 13 -6.72 6.16 12.21
N GLY A 14 -6.61 5.00 11.53
CA GLY A 14 -5.95 4.92 10.22
C GLY A 14 -4.43 4.78 10.25
N THR A 15 -3.79 4.85 11.43
CA THR A 15 -2.35 4.60 11.53
C THR A 15 -2.04 3.14 11.23
N ILE A 16 -1.19 2.91 10.23
CA ILE A 16 -0.73 1.59 9.82
C ILE A 16 0.54 1.21 10.59
N TYR A 17 0.56 -0.02 11.11
CA TYR A 17 1.71 -0.60 11.78
C TYR A 17 2.19 -1.85 11.05
N LEU A 18 3.51 -2.02 10.98
CA LEU A 18 4.13 -3.31 10.70
C LEU A 18 4.40 -4.00 12.04
N THR A 19 3.67 -5.06 12.33
CA THR A 19 3.70 -5.76 13.63
C THR A 19 3.99 -7.23 13.43
N LYS A 20 4.67 -7.86 14.39
CA LYS A 20 4.77 -9.32 14.43
C LYS A 20 3.37 -9.93 14.61
N LYS A 21 3.07 -10.99 13.86
CA LYS A 21 1.81 -11.74 13.96
C LYS A 21 1.67 -12.35 15.35
N THR A 22 0.55 -12.08 16.00
CA THR A 22 0.19 -12.68 17.29
C THR A 22 -0.80 -13.83 17.05
N LYS A 23 -0.91 -14.75 18.02
CA LYS A 23 -1.90 -15.83 17.99
C LYS A 23 -3.30 -15.35 18.35
N THR A 24 -3.39 -14.20 19.04
CA THR A 24 -4.65 -13.64 19.52
C THR A 24 -5.18 -12.65 18.50
N PRO A 25 -6.30 -12.95 17.82
CA PRO A 25 -6.95 -11.96 16.98
C PRO A 25 -7.32 -10.77 17.87
N ASN A 26 -6.99 -9.56 17.42
CA ASN A 26 -7.22 -8.28 18.12
C ASN A 26 -6.12 -7.78 19.08
N LEU A 27 -5.02 -8.51 19.26
CA LEU A 27 -3.87 -7.99 20.03
C LEU A 27 -2.66 -7.74 19.12
N MET A 28 -2.28 -6.48 18.96
CA MET A 28 -1.05 -6.10 18.25
C MET A 28 0.19 -6.43 19.11
N SER A 29 1.27 -6.89 18.49
CA SER A 29 2.51 -7.17 19.20
C SER A 29 3.15 -5.89 19.77
N GLN A 30 3.93 -6.02 20.84
CA GLN A 30 4.81 -4.93 21.29
C GLN A 30 6.00 -4.73 20.34
N ASP A 31 6.40 -5.78 19.63
CA ASP A 31 7.32 -5.73 18.50
C ASP A 31 6.55 -5.23 17.26
N ARG A 32 6.49 -3.89 17.14
CA ARG A 32 5.80 -3.16 16.08
C ARG A 32 6.52 -1.85 15.78
N ARG A 33 6.31 -1.34 14.57
CA ARG A 33 6.65 0.05 14.20
C ARG A 33 5.53 0.67 13.39
N VAL A 34 5.44 1.99 13.45
CA VAL A 34 4.59 2.76 12.53
C VAL A 34 5.18 2.62 11.12
N VAL A 35 4.30 2.46 10.14
CA VAL A 35 4.64 2.60 8.72
C VAL A 35 4.42 4.06 8.35
N THR A 36 5.46 4.71 7.86
CA THR A 36 5.37 6.15 7.56
C THR A 36 4.61 6.38 6.26
N ASP A 37 4.10 7.60 6.07
CA ASP A 37 3.43 7.99 4.84
C ASP A 37 4.33 7.80 3.61
N ASP A 38 5.63 8.11 3.72
CA ASP A 38 6.61 7.90 2.64
C ASP A 38 6.75 6.42 2.26
N GLU A 39 6.69 5.49 3.23
CA GLU A 39 6.72 4.06 2.95
C GLU A 39 5.43 3.60 2.27
N ILE A 40 4.28 4.12 2.70
CA ILE A 40 2.97 3.81 2.10
C ILE A 40 2.95 4.31 0.64
N ILE A 41 3.39 5.55 0.43
CA ILE A 41 3.46 6.18 -0.90
C ILE A 41 4.46 5.43 -1.79
N GLY A 42 5.64 5.07 -1.28
CA GLY A 42 6.65 4.32 -2.03
C GLY A 42 6.18 2.91 -2.41
N LEU A 43 5.46 2.22 -1.51
CA LEU A 43 4.84 0.93 -1.81
C LEU A 43 3.76 1.07 -2.90
N PHE A 44 2.92 2.11 -2.79
CA PHE A 44 1.90 2.40 -3.80
C PHE A 44 2.52 2.75 -5.16
N GLU A 45 3.58 3.56 -5.19
CA GLU A 45 4.32 3.92 -6.40
C GLU A 45 4.89 2.67 -7.08
N HIS A 46 5.54 1.79 -6.32
CA HIS A 46 6.09 0.55 -6.86
C HIS A 46 4.99 -0.37 -7.43
N TYR A 47 3.85 -0.48 -6.73
CA TYR A 47 2.70 -1.21 -7.22
C TYR A 47 2.14 -0.60 -8.52
N LEU A 48 1.98 0.73 -8.56
CA LEU A 48 1.48 1.46 -9.73
C LEU A 48 2.37 1.24 -10.95
N LYS A 49 3.70 1.33 -10.79
CA LYS A 49 4.67 1.05 -11.87
C LYS A 49 4.46 -0.34 -12.45
N ARG A 50 4.47 -1.37 -11.60
CA ARG A 50 4.27 -2.77 -12.02
C ARG A 50 2.91 -2.96 -12.71
N TRP A 51 1.84 -2.43 -12.13
CA TRP A 51 0.49 -2.54 -12.69
C TRP A 51 0.40 -1.92 -14.08
N CYS A 52 0.96 -0.72 -14.26
CA CYS A 52 1.00 -0.02 -15.54
C CYS A 52 1.80 -0.81 -16.59
N GLU A 53 2.92 -1.42 -16.22
CA GLU A 53 3.72 -2.29 -17.09
C GLU A 53 2.93 -3.55 -17.51
N GLU A 54 2.33 -4.26 -16.55
CA GLU A 54 1.56 -5.50 -16.80
C GLU A 54 0.33 -5.26 -17.68
N ASN A 55 -0.31 -4.10 -17.57
CA ASN A 55 -1.53 -3.75 -18.30
C ASN A 55 -1.28 -2.87 -19.52
N ASN A 56 -0.03 -2.57 -19.87
CA ASN A 56 0.36 -1.68 -20.97
C ASN A 56 -0.43 -0.34 -20.95
N THR A 57 -0.49 0.28 -19.77
CA THR A 57 -1.21 1.54 -19.52
C THR A 57 -0.32 2.51 -18.75
N THR A 58 -0.69 3.78 -18.68
CA THR A 58 0.00 4.82 -17.90
C THR A 58 -0.75 5.21 -16.63
N HIS A 59 -1.90 4.60 -16.37
CA HIS A 59 -2.71 4.95 -15.21
C HIS A 59 -3.47 3.75 -14.65
N LEU A 60 -3.78 3.87 -13.36
CA LEU A 60 -4.69 3.00 -12.63
C LEU A 60 -5.92 3.83 -12.26
N GLY A 61 -7.10 3.37 -12.68
CA GLY A 61 -8.39 3.92 -12.28
C GLY A 61 -9.11 2.95 -11.36
N ILE A 62 -9.73 3.46 -10.29
CA ILE A 62 -10.64 2.70 -9.42
C ILE A 62 -12.03 3.28 -9.64
N THR A 63 -12.98 2.41 -9.97
CA THR A 63 -14.37 2.78 -10.17
C THR A 63 -15.25 2.32 -9.00
N ASP A 64 -16.32 3.06 -8.73
CA ASP A 64 -17.40 2.59 -7.86
C ASP A 64 -18.21 1.45 -8.51
N GLN A 65 -19.25 0.96 -7.82
CA GLN A 65 -20.14 -0.08 -8.32
C GLN A 65 -20.97 0.35 -9.55
N ASN A 66 -21.06 1.65 -9.82
CA ASN A 66 -21.79 2.23 -10.96
C ASN A 66 -20.87 2.54 -12.15
N GLY A 67 -19.57 2.26 -12.04
CA GLY A 67 -18.57 2.53 -13.08
C GLY A 67 -18.03 3.96 -13.09
N ASN A 68 -18.36 4.79 -12.09
CA ASN A 68 -17.78 6.13 -11.96
C ASN A 68 -16.36 6.04 -11.39
N GLU A 69 -15.40 6.70 -12.03
CA GLU A 69 -14.03 6.78 -11.52
C GLU A 69 -13.99 7.60 -10.21
N ILE A 70 -13.57 6.96 -9.12
CA ILE A 70 -13.45 7.58 -7.79
C ILE A 70 -12.00 7.86 -7.40
N PHE A 71 -11.05 7.23 -8.07
CA PHE A 71 -9.62 7.46 -7.86
C PHE A 71 -8.86 7.18 -9.14
N ARG A 72 -7.88 8.04 -9.45
CA ARG A 72 -6.98 7.87 -10.58
C ARG A 72 -5.55 8.18 -10.17
N ALA A 73 -4.66 7.24 -10.43
CA ALA A 73 -3.22 7.45 -10.32
C ALA A 73 -2.57 7.38 -11.69
N ILE A 74 -1.76 8.37 -12.02
CA ILE A 74 -1.10 8.51 -13.32
C ILE A 74 0.40 8.38 -13.12
N LEU A 75 1.00 7.38 -13.78
CA LEU A 75 2.44 7.23 -13.84
C LEU A 75 2.99 8.17 -14.91
N THR A 76 3.61 9.27 -14.46
CA THR A 76 4.33 10.18 -15.36
C THR A 76 5.75 9.67 -15.51
N LYS A 77 6.19 9.42 -16.74
CA LYS A 77 7.61 9.18 -17.00
C LYS A 77 8.31 10.53 -16.93
N ASN A 78 9.10 10.76 -15.88
CA ASN A 78 10.07 11.84 -15.95
C ASN A 78 11.10 11.44 -17.01
N ASN A 79 11.08 12.16 -18.14
CA ASN A 79 12.20 12.15 -19.06
C ASN A 79 13.33 12.89 -18.36
N ASP A 80 14.07 12.21 -17.50
CA ASP A 80 15.38 12.70 -17.05
C ASP A 80 16.29 12.66 -18.29
N GLN A 81 16.38 13.82 -18.97
CA GLN A 81 17.45 14.15 -19.90
C GLN A 81 18.72 14.51 -19.13
#